data_AF-M4ER49-F1
#
_entry.id   AF-M4ER49-F1
#
_cell.length_a   1.000
_cell.length_b   1.000
_cell.length_c   1.000
_cell.angle_alpha   90.00
_cell.angle_beta   90.00
_cell.angle_gamma   90.00
#
_symmetry.space_group_name_H-M   'P 1'
#
loop_
_entity.id
_entity.type
_entity.pdbx_description
1 polymer ?
#
loop_
_entity_poly.entity_id
_entity_poly.type
_entity_poly.pdbx_seq_one_letter_code
_entity_poly.pdbx_strand_id
1 'polypeptide(L)'
;MLATTPAHALRLRYVVPTRAWLHKFRCSSSSSAVPLAHLSASQLSGGNNNTLKANKEENNSEKKTAPYYPKRGQTVELVCESLGFKGKGICKVDGTGFVVMCDRALPGERFLGRVTRRKGSYAEVTKIKTLTPHRDLVEAPCEYASYCGGCKAQNLSYEAQLRAKEEQVHELITHVGRFSDNNPGLETVLKPIVPCDIQFNYRNKMEFSFGPQRWLPVEMLHEREDGPVSFALGLHAPGFFDKVLNVDKCLLQSEPANMVLAAVQDCWRDPELNLSPYNARSHAGFLKHLMLRTGRNVETGSQELMINFVTSSYKPELLKPLVDKVSSIPEVVSIMNNVNSSVGNTSVGEQEYTLYGKETIAEVLRGLTFQISANSFFQTNTHQAEVLYKLIEECAGLKGDGSEVVLDLFCGTGTIGLTLARRAKHVYGYEVVQQAITDAHKNAQINGIENATFIQGDLNKIGEDFGSNFPKPDIVISDPNRPGMHMKLIKFLLNLKSPRIIYVSCNPATCARDLDYLCHGVEEKNIKGCYKLMSVQPVDMFPHTPHIECVCLLELS
;
A
#
# COMPACT_ATOMS: atom_id res chain seq x y z
N MET A 1 -14.20 -34.27 -35.61
CA MET A 1 -14.41 -35.49 -34.79
C MET A 1 -13.45 -35.44 -33.61
N LEU A 2 -13.97 -35.87 -32.47
CA LEU A 2 -13.41 -35.85 -31.12
C LEU A 2 -11.92 -36.20 -30.99
N ALA A 3 -11.19 -35.43 -30.18
CA ALA A 3 -10.11 -35.93 -29.33
C ALA A 3 -9.90 -34.99 -28.13
N THR A 4 -10.43 -35.42 -27.00
CA THR A 4 -10.25 -34.88 -25.65
C THR A 4 -8.87 -35.23 -25.09
N THR A 5 -8.19 -34.28 -24.45
CA THR A 5 -7.15 -34.55 -23.42
C THR A 5 -7.25 -33.52 -22.29
N PRO A 6 -7.27 -33.94 -21.01
CA PRO A 6 -7.38 -33.03 -19.88
C PRO A 6 -5.99 -32.59 -19.39
N ALA A 7 -5.80 -31.27 -19.23
CA ALA A 7 -4.60 -30.71 -18.61
C ALA A 7 -4.70 -30.85 -17.08
N HIS A 8 -3.80 -31.64 -16.51
CA HIS A 8 -3.59 -31.75 -15.07
C HIS A 8 -3.10 -30.41 -14.48
N ALA A 9 -3.86 -29.88 -13.52
CA ALA A 9 -3.49 -28.72 -12.72
C ALA A 9 -2.35 -29.07 -11.74
N LEU A 10 -1.12 -28.69 -12.09
CA LEU A 10 0.00 -28.64 -11.15
C LEU A 10 -0.08 -27.35 -10.33
N ARG A 11 -0.56 -27.48 -9.09
CA ARG A 11 -0.44 -26.44 -8.05
C ARG A 11 1.04 -26.25 -7.68
N LEU A 12 1.72 -25.30 -8.30
CA LEU A 12 3.01 -24.79 -7.84
C LEU A 12 2.78 -23.93 -6.59
N ARG A 13 3.04 -24.53 -5.42
CA ARG A 13 3.22 -23.81 -4.15
C ARG A 13 4.51 -23.01 -4.24
N TYR A 14 4.42 -21.70 -4.45
CA TYR A 14 5.55 -20.80 -4.21
C TYR A 14 5.83 -20.74 -2.71
N VAL A 15 6.81 -21.54 -2.27
CA VAL A 15 7.43 -21.44 -0.95
C VAL A 15 8.45 -20.31 -1.04
N VAL A 16 8.14 -19.16 -0.42
CA VAL A 16 9.17 -18.17 -0.09
C VAL A 16 10.06 -18.81 0.97
N PRO A 17 11.39 -18.96 0.76
CA PRO A 17 12.27 -19.46 1.80
C PRO A 17 12.36 -18.38 2.89
N THR A 18 11.76 -18.66 4.04
CA THR A 18 11.97 -17.87 5.27
C THR A 18 13.40 -18.11 5.74
N ARG A 19 14.34 -17.22 5.40
CA ARG A 19 15.67 -17.20 6.02
C ARG A 19 15.61 -16.44 7.36
N ALA A 20 16.46 -16.91 8.26
CA ALA A 20 16.39 -16.75 9.71
C ALA A 20 16.92 -15.40 10.23
N TRP A 21 16.24 -14.30 9.92
CA TRP A 21 16.64 -12.97 10.43
C TRP A 21 16.16 -12.69 11.87
N LEU A 22 15.22 -13.48 12.42
CA LEU A 22 14.72 -13.34 13.80
C LEU A 22 15.67 -13.85 14.90
N HIS A 23 16.87 -14.34 14.58
CA HIS A 23 17.72 -15.07 15.54
C HIS A 23 18.94 -14.32 16.10
N LYS A 24 19.16 -13.04 15.80
CA LYS A 24 20.31 -12.31 16.36
C LYS A 24 19.96 -10.91 16.89
N PHE A 25 19.30 -10.88 18.04
CA PHE A 25 19.47 -9.80 19.01
C PHE A 25 20.06 -10.41 20.28
N ARG A 26 21.34 -10.15 20.55
CA ARG A 26 21.98 -10.39 21.86
C ARG A 26 22.43 -9.03 22.40
N CYS A 27 22.03 -8.74 23.63
CA CYS A 27 22.33 -7.53 24.37
C CYS A 27 23.82 -7.19 24.42
N SER A 28 24.14 -5.92 24.24
CA SER A 28 25.30 -5.27 24.87
C SER A 28 24.79 -4.03 25.62
N SER A 29 24.72 -4.12 26.94
CA SER A 29 24.46 -3.01 27.84
C SER A 29 25.77 -2.32 28.21
N SER A 30 25.94 -1.06 27.85
CA SER A 30 26.93 -0.19 28.48
C SER A 30 26.25 1.13 28.86
N SER A 31 25.88 1.23 30.12
CA SER A 31 25.39 2.44 30.78
C SER A 31 26.58 3.32 31.18
N SER A 32 26.67 4.53 30.64
CA SER A 32 27.50 5.61 31.16
C SER A 32 26.60 6.67 31.78
N ALA A 33 26.49 6.64 33.12
CA ALA A 33 25.87 7.70 33.91
C ALA A 33 26.95 8.71 34.34
N VAL A 34 26.63 10.00 34.24
CA VAL A 34 27.42 11.15 34.72
C VAL A 34 27.15 11.35 36.23
N PRO A 35 28.16 11.68 37.07
CA PRO A 35 27.97 11.77 38.51
C PRO A 35 27.62 13.21 38.99
N LEU A 36 26.81 13.28 40.05
CA LEU A 36 26.63 14.45 40.91
C LEU A 36 27.12 14.13 42.33
N ALA A 37 27.63 15.17 43.00
CA ALA A 37 28.63 15.12 44.06
C ALA A 37 28.11 14.90 45.50
N HIS A 38 29.04 14.36 46.31
CA HIS A 38 29.32 14.49 47.76
C HIS A 38 28.27 14.95 48.78
N LEU A 39 28.22 14.21 49.92
CA LEU A 39 28.35 14.64 51.35
C LEU A 39 27.97 13.41 52.24
N SER A 40 28.89 12.67 52.87
CA SER A 40 29.63 12.86 54.15
C SER A 40 28.96 12.31 55.42
N ALA A 41 29.72 11.49 56.17
CA ALA A 41 29.64 11.12 57.61
C ALA A 41 28.43 10.27 58.06
N SER A 42 28.47 9.32 59.01
CA SER A 42 29.40 8.93 60.09
C SER A 42 28.95 7.53 60.61
N GLN A 43 29.86 6.58 60.82
CA GLN A 43 30.28 5.94 62.09
C GLN A 43 29.23 5.25 63.00
N LEU A 44 29.73 4.18 63.66
CA LEU A 44 29.23 3.37 64.78
C LEU A 44 28.47 2.08 64.39
N SER A 45 28.60 0.92 65.03
CA SER A 45 29.68 0.16 65.73
C SER A 45 28.99 -1.02 66.44
N GLY A 46 29.61 -2.21 66.47
CA GLY A 46 29.28 -3.34 67.35
C GLY A 46 28.30 -4.35 66.73
N GLY A 47 28.56 -5.65 66.60
CA GLY A 47 29.55 -6.53 67.20
C GLY A 47 28.84 -7.66 67.95
N ASN A 48 28.80 -8.89 67.39
CA ASN A 48 29.22 -10.09 68.11
C ASN A 48 29.31 -11.35 67.25
N ASN A 49 30.32 -12.15 67.57
CA ASN A 49 30.75 -13.40 66.95
C ASN A 49 29.81 -14.58 67.27
N ASN A 50 29.65 -15.51 66.33
CA ASN A 50 30.02 -16.90 66.60
C ASN A 50 30.17 -17.71 65.29
N THR A 51 31.40 -18.18 65.10
CA THR A 51 31.83 -19.21 64.16
C THR A 51 31.10 -20.53 64.36
N LEU A 52 30.60 -21.13 63.28
CA LEU A 52 30.70 -22.58 63.04
C LEU A 52 30.83 -22.83 61.53
N LYS A 53 31.78 -23.71 61.21
CA LYS A 53 32.29 -24.03 59.88
C LYS A 53 31.29 -24.85 59.05
N ALA A 54 31.38 -24.62 57.74
CA ALA A 54 31.30 -25.59 56.65
C ALA A 54 30.01 -26.42 56.48
N ASN A 55 29.26 -26.11 55.42
CA ASN A 55 29.38 -26.91 54.21
C ASN A 55 28.96 -26.11 52.96
N LYS A 56 29.79 -26.28 51.93
CA LYS A 56 29.63 -25.77 50.57
C LYS A 56 28.52 -26.51 49.84
N GLU A 57 28.09 -25.88 48.75
CA GLU A 57 27.30 -26.40 47.61
C GLU A 57 25.78 -26.22 47.70
N GLU A 58 25.34 -24.96 47.63
CA GLU A 58 24.10 -24.64 46.92
C GLU A 58 24.43 -24.25 45.48
N ASN A 59 24.12 -25.18 44.58
CA ASN A 59 24.08 -24.97 43.14
C ASN A 59 23.10 -23.83 42.81
N ASN A 60 23.66 -22.68 42.43
CA ASN A 60 22.91 -21.60 41.79
C ASN A 60 22.52 -22.04 40.37
N SER A 61 21.45 -22.81 40.27
CA SER A 61 20.83 -23.13 38.98
C SER A 61 20.04 -21.92 38.51
N GLU A 62 20.64 -21.15 37.60
CA GLU A 62 19.89 -20.25 36.72
C GLU A 62 18.80 -21.08 36.03
N LYS A 63 17.55 -20.95 36.50
CA LYS A 63 16.38 -21.48 35.81
C LYS A 63 16.30 -20.81 34.44
N LYS A 64 16.84 -21.47 33.41
CA LYS A 64 16.48 -21.21 32.02
C LYS A 64 14.97 -21.39 31.91
N THR A 65 14.23 -20.29 31.95
CA THR A 65 12.79 -20.25 31.67
C THR A 65 12.56 -20.87 30.30
N ALA A 66 11.71 -21.90 30.25
CA ALA A 66 11.31 -22.53 29.00
C ALA A 66 10.81 -21.45 28.02
N PRO A 67 11.07 -21.60 26.70
CA PRO A 67 10.60 -20.63 25.71
C PRO A 67 9.08 -20.51 25.79
N TYR A 68 8.61 -19.28 26.05
CA TYR A 68 7.18 -18.99 26.17
C TYR A 68 6.51 -19.09 24.80
N TYR A 69 5.41 -19.84 24.73
CA TYR A 69 4.59 -19.95 23.54
C TYR A 69 3.11 -19.77 23.90
N PRO A 70 2.42 -18.74 23.37
CA PRO A 70 1.02 -18.51 23.69
C PRO A 70 0.11 -19.59 23.08
N LYS A 71 -0.86 -20.06 23.86
CA LYS A 71 -1.87 -21.05 23.43
C LYS A 71 -3.02 -20.36 22.68
N ARG A 72 -3.60 -21.03 21.66
CA ARG A 72 -4.80 -20.51 20.97
C ARG A 72 -5.95 -20.34 21.98
N GLY A 73 -6.65 -19.21 21.91
CA GLY A 73 -7.70 -18.83 22.85
C GLY A 73 -7.21 -18.19 24.15
N GLN A 74 -5.91 -18.27 24.46
CA GLN A 74 -5.33 -17.61 25.61
C GLN A 74 -5.49 -16.09 25.49
N THR A 75 -5.84 -15.44 26.59
CA THR A 75 -5.82 -13.99 26.72
C THR A 75 -4.50 -13.58 27.37
N VAL A 76 -3.81 -12.64 26.74
CA VAL A 76 -2.49 -12.15 27.17
C VAL A 76 -2.48 -10.63 27.17
N GLU A 77 -1.73 -10.05 28.11
CA GLU A 77 -1.42 -8.61 28.08
C GLU A 77 -0.28 -8.36 27.10
N LEU A 78 -0.45 -7.33 26.28
CA LEU A 78 0.40 -7.01 25.15
C LEU A 78 0.76 -5.53 25.16
N VAL A 79 2.00 -5.25 24.76
CA VAL A 79 2.47 -3.91 24.41
C VAL A 79 2.75 -3.90 22.92
N CYS A 80 2.12 -2.99 22.18
CA CYS A 80 2.46 -2.76 20.79
C CYS A 80 3.73 -1.91 20.72
N GLU A 81 4.77 -2.36 20.01
CA GLU A 81 6.03 -1.63 19.91
C GLU A 81 6.10 -0.82 18.62
N SER A 82 5.64 -1.38 17.51
CA SER A 82 5.72 -0.75 16.20
C SER A 82 4.60 -1.21 15.27
N LEU A 83 4.54 -0.64 14.06
CA LEU A 83 3.64 -1.09 13.00
C LEU A 83 4.42 -1.86 11.94
N GLY A 84 3.91 -3.03 11.57
CA GLY A 84 4.39 -3.84 10.47
C GLY A 84 3.56 -3.67 9.19
N PHE A 85 3.85 -4.52 8.22
CA PHE A 85 3.15 -4.55 6.92
C PHE A 85 1.62 -4.57 7.08
N LYS A 86 0.92 -3.76 6.27
CA LYS A 86 -0.54 -3.55 6.31
C LYS A 86 -1.07 -2.95 7.63
N GLY A 87 -0.21 -2.28 8.40
CA GLY A 87 -0.60 -1.57 9.62
C GLY A 87 -0.94 -2.51 10.77
N LYS A 88 -0.39 -3.72 10.77
CA LYS A 88 -0.53 -4.62 11.91
C LYS A 88 0.43 -4.18 13.00
N GLY A 89 -0.05 -4.00 14.23
CA GLY A 89 0.81 -3.78 15.38
C GLY A 89 1.69 -4.99 15.64
N ILE A 90 2.99 -4.77 15.73
CA ILE A 90 3.98 -5.73 16.19
C ILE A 90 4.06 -5.56 17.70
N CYS A 91 3.56 -6.55 18.43
CA CYS A 91 3.41 -6.49 19.87
C CYS A 91 4.26 -7.57 20.53
N LYS A 92 4.66 -7.34 21.78
CA LYS A 92 5.28 -8.36 22.61
C LYS A 92 4.35 -8.76 23.74
N VAL A 93 4.37 -10.04 24.08
CA VAL A 93 3.73 -10.54 25.30
C VAL A 93 4.54 -10.07 26.49
N ASP A 94 3.87 -9.34 27.39
CA ASP A 94 4.51 -8.71 28.54
C ASP A 94 5.28 -9.74 29.39
N GLY A 95 6.46 -9.34 29.87
CA GLY A 95 7.39 -10.18 30.63
C GLY A 95 8.03 -11.37 29.89
N THR A 96 7.65 -11.67 28.64
CA THR A 96 8.20 -12.83 27.89
C THR A 96 8.93 -12.46 26.60
N GLY A 97 8.57 -11.32 26.00
CA GLY A 97 9.14 -10.84 24.74
C GLY A 97 8.67 -11.58 23.48
N PHE A 98 7.74 -12.54 23.59
CA PHE A 98 7.24 -13.28 22.42
C PHE A 98 6.43 -12.36 21.48
N VAL A 99 6.77 -12.39 20.19
CA VAL A 99 6.17 -11.50 19.18
C VAL A 99 4.80 -11.99 18.73
N VAL A 100 3.83 -11.09 18.76
CA VAL A 100 2.47 -11.29 18.23
C VAL A 100 2.07 -10.14 17.31
N MET A 101 1.21 -10.43 16.34
CA MET A 101 0.66 -9.44 15.42
C MET A 101 -0.80 -9.16 15.77
N CYS A 102 -1.14 -7.89 15.95
CA CYS A 102 -2.51 -7.46 16.23
C CYS A 102 -2.97 -6.45 15.19
N ASP A 103 -4.14 -6.66 14.58
CA ASP A 103 -4.76 -5.61 13.78
C ASP A 103 -5.29 -4.50 14.70
N ARG A 104 -5.19 -3.23 14.28
CA ARG A 104 -5.67 -2.06 15.04
C ARG A 104 -5.05 -1.87 16.44
N ALA A 105 -3.87 -2.43 16.67
CA ALA A 105 -3.02 -2.04 17.79
C ALA A 105 -2.10 -0.91 17.33
N LEU A 106 -1.96 0.12 18.17
CA LEU A 106 -1.13 1.29 17.89
C LEU A 106 0.16 1.24 18.72
N PRO A 107 1.32 1.71 18.21
CA PRO A 107 2.58 1.72 18.96
C PRO A 107 2.47 2.34 20.36
N GLY A 108 3.10 1.77 21.39
CA GLY A 108 2.96 2.20 22.78
C GLY A 108 1.63 1.86 23.47
N GLU A 109 0.63 1.34 22.75
CA GLU A 109 -0.62 0.89 23.35
C GLU A 109 -0.42 -0.38 24.19
N ARG A 110 -1.03 -0.40 25.38
CA ARG A 110 -1.19 -1.61 26.20
C ARG A 110 -2.60 -2.13 26.12
N PHE A 111 -2.76 -3.42 25.86
CA PHE A 111 -4.09 -4.02 25.67
C PHE A 111 -4.13 -5.52 26.02
N LEU A 112 -5.34 -6.03 26.27
CA LEU A 112 -5.61 -7.46 26.35
C LEU A 112 -5.91 -7.99 24.94
N GLY A 113 -5.15 -9.00 24.51
CA GLY A 113 -5.35 -9.68 23.23
C GLY A 113 -5.69 -11.16 23.40
N ARG A 114 -6.63 -11.68 22.60
CA ARG A 114 -6.91 -13.11 22.50
C ARG A 114 -6.15 -13.72 21.33
N VAL A 115 -5.37 -14.77 21.59
CA VAL A 115 -4.60 -15.48 20.56
C VAL A 115 -5.56 -16.22 19.62
N THR A 116 -5.60 -15.83 18.35
CA THR A 116 -6.52 -16.41 17.36
C THR A 116 -5.85 -17.46 16.48
N ARG A 117 -4.60 -17.21 16.08
CA ARG A 117 -3.83 -18.08 15.18
C ARG A 117 -2.38 -18.16 15.61
N ARG A 118 -1.77 -19.33 15.46
CA ARG A 118 -0.34 -19.54 15.63
C ARG A 118 0.33 -19.71 14.26
N LYS A 119 1.49 -19.09 14.10
CA LYS A 119 2.44 -19.34 13.01
C LYS A 119 3.81 -19.58 13.64
N GLY A 120 4.71 -20.29 12.95
CA GLY A 120 5.93 -20.86 13.56
C GLY A 120 6.67 -19.92 14.53
N SER A 121 7.02 -18.72 14.07
CA SER A 121 7.80 -17.73 14.84
C SER A 121 6.98 -16.58 15.45
N TYR A 122 5.65 -16.54 15.26
CA TYR A 122 4.79 -15.47 15.78
C TYR A 122 3.33 -15.92 15.89
N ALA A 123 2.54 -15.25 16.72
CA ALA A 123 1.10 -15.46 16.79
C ALA A 123 0.30 -14.27 16.24
N GLU A 124 -0.96 -14.50 15.88
CA GLU A 124 -1.92 -13.43 15.61
C GLU A 124 -2.92 -13.37 16.77
N VAL A 125 -3.29 -12.15 17.14
CA VAL A 125 -4.21 -11.88 18.24
C VAL A 125 -5.33 -10.95 17.77
N THR A 126 -6.49 -11.04 18.42
CA THR A 126 -7.56 -10.05 18.33
C THR A 126 -7.57 -9.24 19.61
N LYS A 127 -7.51 -7.92 19.48
CA LYS A 127 -7.64 -6.98 20.58
C LYS A 127 -9.01 -7.11 21.24
N ILE A 128 -9.03 -7.31 22.55
CA ILE A 128 -10.25 -7.41 23.36
C ILE A 128 -10.56 -6.06 24.01
N LYS A 129 -9.56 -5.48 24.68
CA LYS A 129 -9.72 -4.27 25.50
C LYS A 129 -8.41 -3.51 25.57
N THR A 130 -8.47 -2.20 25.33
CA THR A 130 -7.35 -1.29 25.61
C THR A 130 -7.23 -1.08 27.12
N LEU A 131 -6.02 -1.25 27.65
CA LEU A 131 -5.66 -0.98 29.04
C LEU A 131 -5.09 0.43 29.19
N THR A 132 -4.17 0.79 28.28
CA THR A 132 -3.60 2.14 28.18
C THR A 132 -3.56 2.54 26.71
N PRO A 133 -4.29 3.58 26.29
CA PRO A 133 -4.31 4.00 24.90
C PRO A 133 -2.97 4.59 24.46
N HIS A 134 -2.79 4.75 23.15
CA HIS A 134 -1.70 5.53 22.58
C HIS A 134 -1.77 6.99 23.09
N ARG A 135 -0.63 7.62 23.39
CA ARG A 135 -0.59 9.01 23.89
C ARG A 135 -1.19 10.04 22.91
N ASP A 136 -0.97 9.81 21.63
CA ASP A 136 -1.46 10.63 20.50
C ASP A 136 -2.78 10.10 19.89
N LEU A 137 -3.59 9.36 20.67
CA LEU A 137 -4.90 8.87 20.22
C LEU A 137 -5.85 10.05 19.98
N VAL A 138 -6.62 10.00 18.89
CA VAL A 138 -7.68 10.97 18.56
C VAL A 138 -8.99 10.25 18.26
N GLU A 139 -10.11 10.97 18.32
CA GLU A 139 -11.39 10.46 17.84
C GLU A 139 -11.36 10.37 16.31
N ALA A 140 -11.75 9.22 15.76
CA ALA A 140 -11.79 9.03 14.32
C ALA A 140 -13.06 9.69 13.74
N PRO A 141 -12.95 10.58 12.74
CA PRO A 141 -14.12 11.29 12.21
C PRO A 141 -15.05 10.40 11.36
N CYS A 142 -14.56 9.28 10.83
CA CYS A 142 -15.38 8.33 10.09
C CYS A 142 -16.06 7.34 11.04
N GLU A 143 -17.38 7.26 10.99
CA GLU A 143 -18.18 6.28 11.76
C GLU A 143 -17.75 4.83 11.49
N TYR A 144 -17.24 4.55 10.28
CA TYR A 144 -16.80 3.22 9.88
C TYR A 144 -15.34 2.93 10.28
N ALA A 145 -14.62 3.85 10.91
CA ALA A 145 -13.18 3.72 11.16
C ALA A 145 -12.82 2.42 11.89
N SER A 146 -13.67 1.94 12.80
CA SER A 146 -13.50 0.69 13.56
C SER A 146 -13.63 -0.58 12.72
N TYR A 147 -14.28 -0.53 11.56
CA TYR A 147 -14.67 -1.70 10.78
C TYR A 147 -14.11 -1.69 9.35
N CYS A 148 -14.00 -0.51 8.73
CA CYS A 148 -13.50 -0.32 7.38
C CYS A 148 -12.05 -0.82 7.25
N GLY A 149 -11.77 -1.61 6.21
CA GLY A 149 -10.44 -2.12 5.94
C GLY A 149 -9.48 -1.12 5.30
N GLY A 150 -10.00 0.01 4.79
CA GLY A 150 -9.21 1.03 4.10
C GLY A 150 -8.43 1.93 5.07
N CYS A 151 -9.15 2.60 5.97
CA CYS A 151 -8.56 3.52 6.95
C CYS A 151 -8.30 2.79 8.27
N LYS A 152 -7.04 2.61 8.64
CA LYS A 152 -6.64 1.86 9.85
C LYS A 152 -6.09 2.73 10.98
N ALA A 153 -5.81 4.00 10.69
CA ALA A 153 -5.11 4.89 11.61
C ALA A 153 -5.83 6.22 11.83
N GLN A 154 -7.12 6.36 11.48
CA GLN A 154 -7.87 7.61 11.74
C GLN A 154 -7.99 7.96 13.22
N ASN A 155 -7.84 6.97 14.11
CA ASN A 155 -7.82 7.16 15.56
C ASN A 155 -6.43 7.54 16.11
N LEU A 156 -5.46 7.84 15.25
CA LEU A 156 -4.13 8.30 15.62
C LEU A 156 -3.92 9.70 15.03
N SER A 157 -3.37 10.66 15.79
CA SER A 157 -3.04 11.98 15.24
C SER A 157 -2.17 11.87 13.98
N TYR A 158 -2.32 12.80 13.05
CA TYR A 158 -1.64 12.72 11.76
C TYR A 158 -0.11 12.70 11.91
N GLU A 159 0.42 13.51 12.81
CA GLU A 159 1.85 13.58 13.12
C GLU A 159 2.37 12.24 13.66
N ALA A 160 1.57 11.54 14.46
CA ALA A 160 1.94 10.21 14.93
C ALA A 160 1.86 9.14 13.82
N GLN A 161 0.96 9.30 12.84
CA GLN A 161 0.94 8.44 11.65
C GLN A 161 2.24 8.61 10.85
N LEU A 162 2.67 9.85 10.63
CA LEU A 162 3.91 10.16 9.91
C LEU A 162 5.13 9.57 10.62
N ARG A 163 5.28 9.80 11.93
CA ARG A 163 6.37 9.21 12.73
C ARG A 163 6.40 7.68 12.61
N ALA A 164 5.25 7.03 12.71
CA ALA A 164 5.19 5.56 12.62
C ALA A 164 5.54 5.03 11.22
N LYS A 165 5.20 5.77 10.16
CA LYS A 165 5.57 5.45 8.77
C LYS A 165 7.07 5.65 8.55
N GLU A 166 7.62 6.76 9.02
CA GLU A 166 9.05 7.08 8.91
C GLU A 166 9.91 6.03 9.62
N GLU A 167 9.56 5.70 10.87
CA GLU A 167 10.21 4.64 11.65
C GLU A 167 10.17 3.28 10.91
N GLN A 168 9.03 2.94 10.30
CA GLN A 168 8.92 1.71 9.52
C GLN A 168 9.88 1.69 8.33
N VAL A 169 10.05 2.81 7.63
CA VAL A 169 11.01 2.88 6.50
C VAL A 169 12.44 2.79 7.03
N HIS A 170 12.77 3.52 8.09
CA HIS A 170 14.09 3.47 8.74
C HIS A 170 14.49 2.03 9.04
N GLU A 171 13.67 1.32 9.84
CA GLU A 171 13.91 -0.07 10.23
C GLU A 171 14.11 -1.00 9.03
N LEU A 172 13.29 -0.84 7.98
CA LEU A 172 13.38 -1.68 6.79
C LEU A 172 14.66 -1.40 5.99
N ILE A 173 15.03 -0.14 5.79
CA ILE A 173 16.26 0.22 5.07
C ILE A 173 17.50 -0.24 5.84
N THR A 174 17.52 -0.04 7.16
CA THR A 174 18.64 -0.46 8.02
C THR A 174 18.82 -1.97 8.00
N HIS A 175 17.73 -2.72 8.20
CA HIS A 175 17.81 -4.14 8.47
C HIS A 175 17.61 -5.05 7.26
N VAL A 176 16.70 -4.69 6.35
CA VAL A 176 16.44 -5.46 5.13
C VAL A 176 17.32 -4.96 3.99
N GLY A 177 17.49 -3.64 3.88
CA GLY A 177 18.40 -3.02 2.91
C GLY A 177 19.88 -3.18 3.25
N ARG A 178 20.19 -3.56 4.50
CA ARG A 178 21.55 -3.71 5.05
C ARG A 178 22.36 -2.42 5.07
N PHE A 179 21.69 -1.27 5.08
CA PHE A 179 22.33 0.01 5.29
C PHE A 179 22.40 0.27 6.80
N SER A 180 23.28 -0.43 7.52
CA SER A 180 23.37 -0.32 9.00
C SER A 180 23.73 1.09 9.47
N ASP A 181 23.25 1.50 10.65
CA ASP A 181 23.51 2.79 11.31
C ASP A 181 25.01 3.13 11.44
N ASN A 182 25.88 2.12 11.51
CA ASN A 182 27.35 2.31 11.58
C ASN A 182 27.99 2.75 10.26
N ASN A 183 27.20 2.92 9.20
CA ASN A 183 27.65 3.50 7.95
C ASN A 183 27.25 4.99 7.99
N PRO A 184 28.20 5.94 8.15
CA PRO A 184 27.92 7.37 8.41
C PRO A 184 27.17 8.11 7.29
N GLY A 185 26.66 7.39 6.29
CA GLY A 185 25.81 7.90 5.22
C GLY A 185 24.31 7.66 5.41
N LEU A 186 23.83 6.73 6.26
CA LEU A 186 22.39 6.43 6.30
C LEU A 186 21.55 7.64 6.74
N GLU A 187 21.97 8.33 7.80
CA GLU A 187 21.30 9.56 8.28
C GLU A 187 21.28 10.66 7.20
N THR A 188 22.26 10.67 6.29
CA THR A 188 22.30 11.62 5.16
C THR A 188 21.44 11.19 3.98
N VAL A 189 21.17 9.89 3.87
CA VAL A 189 20.42 9.27 2.77
C VAL A 189 18.92 9.25 3.07
N LEU A 190 18.53 8.89 4.29
CA LEU A 190 17.11 8.83 4.67
C LEU A 190 16.59 10.24 4.98
N LYS A 191 15.63 10.71 4.19
CA LYS A 191 14.99 12.01 4.36
C LYS A 191 13.70 11.87 5.20
N PRO A 192 13.29 12.93 5.95
CA PRO A 192 12.03 12.93 6.71
C PRO A 192 10.83 12.69 5.81
N ILE A 193 9.79 11.99 6.27
CA ILE A 193 8.61 11.71 5.43
C ILE A 193 7.94 13.00 4.92
N VAL A 194 7.59 13.05 3.64
CA VAL A 194 6.80 14.15 3.09
C VAL A 194 5.33 13.98 3.49
N PRO A 195 4.75 14.93 4.25
CA PRO A 195 3.36 14.88 4.65
C PRO A 195 2.42 15.12 3.46
N CYS A 196 1.15 14.81 3.65
CA CYS A 196 0.07 15.18 2.74
C CYS A 196 -0.77 16.27 3.39
N ASP A 197 -0.80 17.44 2.76
CA ASP A 197 -1.55 18.60 3.26
C ASP A 197 -3.07 18.34 3.25
N ILE A 198 -3.54 17.52 2.31
CA ILE A 198 -4.96 17.18 2.14
C ILE A 198 -5.21 15.75 2.62
N GLN A 199 -5.60 15.61 3.89
CA GLN A 199 -5.75 14.31 4.56
C GLN A 199 -7.10 13.61 4.27
N PHE A 200 -8.10 14.36 3.80
CA PHE A 200 -9.43 13.88 3.45
C PHE A 200 -9.85 14.39 2.06
N ASN A 201 -10.84 13.75 1.44
CA ASN A 201 -11.34 14.09 0.10
C ASN A 201 -10.29 14.05 -1.03
N TYR A 202 -9.10 13.49 -0.76
CA TYR A 202 -7.99 13.42 -1.72
C TYR A 202 -8.17 12.31 -2.76
N ARG A 203 -8.95 11.28 -2.41
CA ARG A 203 -9.01 10.04 -3.19
C ARG A 203 -9.86 10.24 -4.42
N ASN A 204 -9.23 10.11 -5.57
CA ASN A 204 -9.84 10.35 -6.87
C ASN A 204 -10.44 9.08 -7.50
N LYS A 205 -10.29 7.91 -6.87
CA LYS A 205 -10.89 6.65 -7.31
C LYS A 205 -11.35 5.80 -6.13
N MET A 206 -12.64 5.46 -6.13
CA MET A 206 -13.27 4.56 -5.17
C MET A 206 -13.96 3.41 -5.89
N GLU A 207 -13.92 2.23 -5.29
CA GLU A 207 -14.55 1.02 -5.81
C GLU A 207 -15.43 0.42 -4.71
N PHE A 208 -16.74 0.50 -4.90
CA PHE A 208 -17.75 -0.06 -4.01
C PHE A 208 -18.29 -1.36 -4.60
N SER A 209 -18.50 -2.37 -3.77
CA SER A 209 -19.11 -3.64 -4.16
C SER A 209 -20.59 -3.61 -3.84
N PHE A 210 -21.41 -4.12 -4.78
CA PHE A 210 -22.78 -4.51 -4.50
C PHE A 210 -22.77 -5.90 -3.86
N GLY A 211 -23.36 -6.01 -2.68
CA GLY A 211 -23.38 -7.23 -1.88
C GLY A 211 -24.80 -7.72 -1.59
N PRO A 212 -25.07 -9.02 -1.72
CA PRO A 212 -26.37 -9.60 -1.36
C PRO A 212 -26.59 -9.63 0.17
N GLN A 213 -25.54 -9.41 0.97
CA GLN A 213 -25.60 -9.42 2.43
C GLN A 213 -24.70 -8.34 3.02
N ARG A 214 -25.31 -7.49 3.85
CA ARG A 214 -24.64 -6.50 4.67
C ARG A 214 -23.83 -7.19 5.76
N TRP A 215 -22.60 -6.76 5.92
CA TRP A 215 -21.78 -7.08 7.07
C TRP A 215 -22.21 -6.19 8.24
N LEU A 216 -22.47 -6.81 9.39
CA LEU A 216 -22.75 -6.11 10.64
C LEU A 216 -21.66 -6.44 11.67
N PRO A 217 -21.22 -5.46 12.47
CA PRO A 217 -20.41 -5.71 13.66
C PRO A 217 -21.04 -6.74 14.58
N VAL A 218 -20.22 -7.43 15.37
CA VAL A 218 -20.71 -8.47 16.31
C VAL A 218 -21.73 -7.87 17.28
N GLU A 219 -21.46 -6.65 17.73
CA GLU A 219 -22.33 -5.86 18.61
C GLU A 219 -23.74 -5.64 18.01
N MET A 220 -23.85 -5.51 16.69
CA MET A 220 -25.09 -5.20 15.96
C MET A 220 -25.75 -6.45 15.34
N LEU A 221 -25.27 -7.66 15.64
CA LEU A 221 -25.85 -8.89 15.07
C LEU A 221 -27.31 -9.14 15.46
N HIS A 222 -27.78 -8.49 16.53
CA HIS A 222 -29.17 -8.54 16.97
C HIS A 222 -30.11 -7.73 16.06
N GLU A 223 -29.57 -6.80 15.27
CA GLU A 223 -30.29 -5.97 14.28
C GLU A 223 -30.42 -6.67 12.91
N ARG A 224 -30.13 -7.98 12.82
CA ARG A 224 -30.32 -8.71 11.58
C ARG A 224 -31.80 -8.83 11.24
N GLU A 225 -32.23 -8.05 10.26
CA GLU A 225 -33.50 -8.24 9.57
C GLU A 225 -33.34 -9.26 8.43
N ASP A 226 -34.23 -10.24 8.36
CA ASP A 226 -34.34 -11.16 7.24
C ASP A 226 -35.16 -10.50 6.11
N GLY A 227 -34.51 -10.06 5.02
CA GLY A 227 -35.19 -9.47 3.85
C GLY A 227 -34.26 -8.76 2.84
N PRO A 228 -34.81 -8.17 1.76
CA PRO A 228 -34.08 -7.34 0.77
C PRO A 228 -33.34 -6.14 1.38
N VAL A 229 -33.72 -5.74 2.59
CA VAL A 229 -33.04 -4.73 3.44
C VAL A 229 -31.61 -5.14 3.81
N SER A 230 -31.23 -6.41 3.57
CA SER A 230 -29.87 -6.92 3.77
C SER A 230 -28.89 -6.59 2.63
N PHE A 231 -29.30 -5.94 1.54
CA PHE A 231 -28.41 -5.55 0.45
C PHE A 231 -27.47 -4.40 0.82
N ALA A 232 -26.20 -4.50 0.44
CA ALA A 232 -25.18 -3.50 0.74
C ALA A 232 -24.53 -2.94 -0.51
N LEU A 233 -24.24 -1.63 -0.49
CA LEU A 233 -23.31 -1.00 -1.41
C LEU A 233 -22.20 -0.37 -0.57
N GLY A 234 -20.98 -0.86 -0.73
CA GLY A 234 -19.88 -0.39 0.11
C GLY A 234 -18.59 -1.17 -0.05
N LEU A 235 -17.85 -1.37 1.04
CA LEU A 235 -16.50 -1.95 1.01
C LEU A 235 -16.48 -3.35 1.62
N HIS A 236 -15.58 -4.22 1.16
CA HIS A 236 -15.41 -5.54 1.77
C HIS A 236 -14.94 -5.43 3.23
N ALA A 237 -15.61 -6.15 4.12
CA ALA A 237 -15.23 -6.22 5.51
C ALA A 237 -13.89 -6.98 5.67
N PRO A 238 -12.95 -6.50 6.51
CA PRO A 238 -11.67 -7.16 6.72
C PRO A 238 -11.81 -8.66 7.05
N GLY A 239 -11.12 -9.51 6.29
CA GLY A 239 -11.15 -10.96 6.47
C GLY A 239 -12.32 -11.68 5.79
N PHE A 240 -13.23 -10.95 5.14
CA PHE A 240 -14.35 -11.53 4.39
C PHE A 240 -14.28 -11.11 2.92
N PHE A 241 -14.36 -12.09 2.01
CA PHE A 241 -14.35 -11.83 0.56
C PHE A 241 -15.76 -11.62 -0.02
N ASP A 242 -16.78 -12.04 0.71
CA ASP A 242 -18.18 -12.11 0.28
C ASP A 242 -19.11 -11.20 1.08
N LYS A 243 -18.62 -10.57 2.15
CA LYS A 243 -19.41 -9.68 3.00
C LYS A 243 -19.02 -8.22 2.77
N VAL A 244 -20.03 -7.37 2.60
CA VAL A 244 -19.87 -5.96 2.28
C VAL A 244 -20.37 -5.12 3.45
N LEU A 245 -19.51 -4.28 4.00
CA LEU A 245 -19.88 -3.18 4.88
C LEU A 245 -20.58 -2.12 4.03
N ASN A 246 -21.85 -1.81 4.33
CA ASN A 246 -22.54 -0.70 3.70
C ASN A 246 -21.84 0.63 4.05
N VAL A 247 -21.64 1.50 3.08
CA VAL A 247 -20.96 2.78 3.27
C VAL A 247 -21.83 3.88 2.70
N ASP A 248 -22.29 4.79 3.57
CA ASP A 248 -23.12 5.92 3.18
C ASP A 248 -22.30 7.10 2.69
N LYS A 249 -21.19 7.36 3.39
CA LYS A 249 -20.22 8.39 3.02
C LYS A 249 -18.80 7.89 3.21
N CYS A 250 -17.92 8.21 2.28
CA CYS A 250 -16.49 8.01 2.43
C CYS A 250 -15.78 9.36 2.52
N LEU A 251 -15.14 9.64 3.67
CA LEU A 251 -14.39 10.88 3.90
C LEU A 251 -13.12 11.01 3.03
N LEU A 252 -12.74 9.95 2.31
CA LEU A 252 -11.58 10.01 1.41
C LEU A 252 -11.95 10.49 0.00
N GLN A 253 -13.19 10.33 -0.46
CA GLN A 253 -13.60 10.74 -1.82
C GLN A 253 -14.22 12.13 -1.84
N SER A 254 -14.34 12.72 -3.03
CA SER A 254 -14.93 14.06 -3.20
C SER A 254 -16.42 14.11 -2.82
N GLU A 255 -16.92 15.30 -2.50
CA GLU A 255 -18.34 15.48 -2.18
C GLU A 255 -19.26 15.10 -3.37
N PRO A 256 -18.98 15.48 -4.63
CA PRO A 256 -19.78 15.01 -5.77
C PRO A 256 -19.82 13.48 -5.91
N ALA A 257 -18.71 12.78 -5.61
CA ALA A 257 -18.71 11.32 -5.59
C ALA A 257 -19.56 10.74 -4.45
N ASN A 258 -19.58 11.38 -3.28
CA ASN A 258 -20.49 11.01 -2.19
C ASN A 258 -21.96 11.26 -2.57
N MET A 259 -22.28 12.34 -3.30
CA MET A 259 -23.62 12.59 -3.82
C MET A 259 -24.07 11.50 -4.79
N VAL A 260 -23.19 11.06 -5.69
CA VAL A 260 -23.47 9.92 -6.58
C VAL A 260 -23.72 8.65 -5.78
N LEU A 261 -22.87 8.34 -4.81
CA LEU A 261 -23.03 7.15 -3.97
C LEU A 261 -24.39 7.14 -3.27
N ALA A 262 -24.78 8.26 -2.65
CA ALA A 262 -26.09 8.42 -2.02
C ALA A 262 -27.23 8.26 -3.04
N ALA A 263 -27.14 8.93 -4.19
CA ALA A 263 -28.16 8.87 -5.24
C ALA A 263 -28.39 7.44 -5.75
N VAL A 264 -27.31 6.67 -5.95
CA VAL A 264 -27.41 5.24 -6.32
C VAL A 264 -28.02 4.45 -5.19
N GLN A 265 -27.57 4.65 -3.94
CA GLN A 265 -28.06 3.94 -2.76
C GLN A 265 -29.56 4.04 -2.55
N ASP A 266 -30.15 5.21 -2.80
CA ASP A 266 -31.58 5.45 -2.62
C ASP A 266 -32.49 4.57 -3.49
N CYS A 267 -32.04 4.17 -4.70
CA CYS A 267 -32.94 3.54 -5.68
C CYS A 267 -32.47 2.18 -6.19
N TRP A 268 -31.19 1.81 -6.12
CA TRP A 268 -30.74 0.53 -6.68
C TRP A 268 -31.37 -0.71 -6.01
N ARG A 269 -31.89 -0.54 -4.79
CA ARG A 269 -32.60 -1.59 -4.01
C ARG A 269 -34.08 -1.69 -4.36
N ASP A 270 -34.60 -0.81 -5.21
CA ASP A 270 -35.99 -0.82 -5.63
C ASP A 270 -36.32 -2.13 -6.38
N PRO A 271 -37.25 -2.96 -5.87
CA PRO A 271 -37.64 -4.21 -6.52
C PRO A 271 -38.16 -4.02 -7.95
N GLU A 272 -38.73 -2.85 -8.28
CA GLU A 272 -39.26 -2.56 -9.62
C GLU A 272 -38.15 -2.46 -10.68
N LEU A 273 -36.92 -2.12 -10.27
CA LEU A 273 -35.77 -2.03 -11.17
C LEU A 273 -35.17 -3.40 -11.54
N ASN A 274 -35.55 -4.48 -10.84
CA ASN A 274 -35.04 -5.83 -11.04
C ASN A 274 -33.49 -5.92 -11.05
N LEU A 275 -32.85 -5.04 -10.29
CA LEU A 275 -31.40 -5.03 -10.10
C LEU A 275 -31.01 -6.03 -9.02
N SER A 276 -30.10 -6.95 -9.34
CA SER A 276 -29.61 -7.95 -8.39
C SER A 276 -28.11 -7.75 -8.10
N PRO A 277 -27.69 -7.73 -6.82
CA PRO A 277 -26.27 -7.71 -6.48
C PRO A 277 -25.62 -9.05 -6.86
N TYR A 278 -24.37 -8.99 -7.30
CA TYR A 278 -23.59 -10.17 -7.63
C TYR A 278 -23.15 -10.90 -6.36
N ASN A 279 -23.44 -12.18 -6.30
CA ASN A 279 -23.07 -13.05 -5.20
C ASN A 279 -21.77 -13.78 -5.53
N ALA A 280 -20.69 -13.45 -4.81
CA ALA A 280 -19.37 -14.02 -5.02
C ALA A 280 -19.26 -15.54 -4.73
N ARG A 281 -20.27 -16.17 -4.10
CA ARG A 281 -20.32 -17.62 -3.85
C ARG A 281 -21.11 -18.39 -4.90
N SER A 282 -22.29 -17.88 -5.28
CA SER A 282 -23.13 -18.54 -6.29
C SER A 282 -22.80 -18.10 -7.72
N HIS A 283 -22.01 -17.04 -7.87
CA HIS A 283 -21.65 -16.41 -9.15
C HIS A 283 -22.86 -15.92 -9.96
N ALA A 284 -23.97 -15.59 -9.29
CA ALA A 284 -25.19 -15.08 -9.88
C ALA A 284 -25.43 -13.61 -9.48
N GLY A 285 -26.19 -12.88 -10.30
CA GLY A 285 -26.53 -11.46 -10.09
C GLY A 285 -25.98 -10.55 -11.18
N PHE A 286 -26.45 -9.31 -11.20
CA PHE A 286 -26.17 -8.35 -12.28
C PHE A 286 -25.10 -7.31 -11.88
N LEU A 287 -25.32 -6.58 -10.79
CA LEU A 287 -24.45 -5.50 -10.33
C LEU A 287 -23.27 -6.06 -9.53
N LYS A 288 -22.03 -5.83 -9.98
CA LYS A 288 -20.82 -6.24 -9.27
C LYS A 288 -20.23 -5.10 -8.46
N HIS A 289 -19.86 -4.01 -9.14
CA HIS A 289 -19.20 -2.87 -8.52
C HIS A 289 -19.72 -1.54 -9.03
N LEU A 290 -19.66 -0.51 -8.19
CA LEU A 290 -19.76 0.89 -8.55
C LEU A 290 -18.38 1.51 -8.37
N MET A 291 -17.72 1.88 -9.46
CA MET A 291 -16.45 2.59 -9.42
C MET A 291 -16.72 4.07 -9.70
N LEU A 292 -16.27 4.94 -8.80
CA LEU A 292 -16.36 6.39 -8.94
C LEU A 292 -14.95 6.94 -9.12
N ARG A 293 -14.74 7.76 -10.16
CA ARG A 293 -13.45 8.38 -10.43
C ARG A 293 -13.60 9.86 -10.69
N THR A 294 -12.85 10.69 -9.98
CA THR A 294 -12.83 12.14 -10.14
C THR A 294 -11.55 12.56 -10.86
N GLY A 295 -11.69 13.21 -12.01
CA GLY A 295 -10.65 14.00 -12.65
C GLY A 295 -10.58 15.38 -12.01
N ARG A 296 -9.39 15.94 -11.81
CA ARG A 296 -9.13 17.19 -11.13
C ARG A 296 -8.18 18.02 -11.96
N ASN A 297 -8.48 19.30 -12.07
CA ASN A 297 -7.51 20.29 -12.47
C ASN A 297 -7.01 21.00 -11.20
N VAL A 298 -5.76 20.76 -10.80
CA VAL A 298 -5.19 21.34 -9.59
C VAL A 298 -4.97 22.85 -9.69
N GLU A 299 -4.91 23.41 -10.90
CA GLU A 299 -4.72 24.85 -11.15
C GLU A 299 -6.04 25.63 -11.02
N THR A 300 -7.14 25.07 -11.52
CA THR A 300 -8.46 25.72 -11.52
C THR A 300 -9.37 25.25 -10.37
N GLY A 301 -9.07 24.09 -9.78
CA GLY A 301 -9.93 23.42 -8.80
C GLY A 301 -11.13 22.68 -9.40
N SER A 302 -11.32 22.71 -10.73
CA SER A 302 -12.46 22.07 -11.39
C SER A 302 -12.38 20.54 -11.33
N GLN A 303 -13.54 19.88 -11.27
CA GLN A 303 -13.66 18.43 -11.19
C GLN A 303 -14.51 17.86 -12.32
N GLU A 304 -14.10 16.72 -12.84
CA GLU A 304 -14.90 15.85 -13.71
C GLU A 304 -15.15 14.53 -12.97
N LEU A 305 -16.35 13.99 -13.01
CA LEU A 305 -16.72 12.74 -12.35
C LEU A 305 -17.14 11.69 -13.38
N MET A 306 -16.48 10.55 -13.33
CA MET A 306 -16.82 9.32 -14.03
C MET A 306 -17.49 8.36 -13.07
N ILE A 307 -18.60 7.78 -13.51
CA ILE A 307 -19.30 6.70 -12.84
C ILE A 307 -19.17 5.46 -13.71
N ASN A 308 -18.66 4.36 -13.16
CA ASN A 308 -18.55 3.09 -13.87
C ASN A 308 -19.33 2.01 -13.14
N PHE A 309 -20.39 1.54 -13.77
CA PHE A 309 -21.13 0.36 -13.32
C PHE A 309 -20.46 -0.89 -13.87
N VAL A 310 -19.94 -1.74 -12.98
CA VAL A 310 -19.40 -3.04 -13.36
C VAL A 310 -20.50 -4.08 -13.25
N THR A 311 -20.83 -4.74 -14.36
CA THR A 311 -21.94 -5.71 -14.43
C THR A 311 -21.46 -7.06 -14.94
N SER A 312 -22.24 -8.11 -14.67
CA SER A 312 -21.97 -9.47 -15.19
C SER A 312 -22.31 -9.66 -16.67
N SER A 313 -23.15 -8.79 -17.24
CA SER A 313 -23.59 -8.81 -18.64
C SER A 313 -23.96 -7.40 -19.12
N TYR A 314 -23.99 -7.17 -20.42
CA TYR A 314 -24.46 -5.91 -21.00
C TYR A 314 -26.00 -5.87 -21.04
N LYS A 315 -26.61 -5.02 -20.21
CA LYS A 315 -28.07 -4.77 -20.12
C LYS A 315 -28.33 -3.29 -19.77
N PRO A 316 -28.06 -2.36 -20.70
CA PRO A 316 -28.09 -0.92 -20.43
C PRO A 316 -29.48 -0.43 -19.97
N GLU A 317 -30.54 -1.09 -20.41
CA GLU A 317 -31.92 -0.79 -20.02
C GLU A 317 -32.16 -0.90 -18.50
N LEU A 318 -31.49 -1.83 -17.82
CA LEU A 318 -31.57 -1.98 -16.36
C LEU A 318 -30.85 -0.85 -15.62
N LEU A 319 -29.80 -0.28 -16.23
CA LEU A 319 -29.04 0.81 -15.64
C LEU A 319 -29.65 2.19 -15.91
N LYS A 320 -30.54 2.31 -16.90
CA LYS A 320 -31.11 3.60 -17.31
C LYS A 320 -31.68 4.44 -16.16
N PRO A 321 -32.45 3.89 -15.20
CA PRO A 321 -32.96 4.68 -14.08
C PRO A 321 -31.86 5.23 -13.17
N LEU A 322 -30.77 4.48 -12.98
CA LEU A 322 -29.59 4.95 -12.24
C LEU A 322 -28.86 6.05 -13.03
N VAL A 323 -28.65 5.84 -14.33
CA VAL A 323 -27.99 6.79 -15.25
C VAL A 323 -28.74 8.12 -15.27
N ASP A 324 -30.05 8.10 -15.45
CA ASP A 324 -30.90 9.30 -15.50
C ASP A 324 -30.85 10.06 -14.18
N LYS A 325 -30.80 9.36 -13.03
CA LYS A 325 -30.68 10.00 -11.71
C LYS A 325 -29.32 10.67 -11.50
N VAL A 326 -28.21 9.96 -11.75
CA VAL A 326 -26.87 10.46 -11.42
C VAL A 326 -26.32 11.45 -12.46
N SER A 327 -26.79 11.41 -13.70
CA SER A 327 -26.41 12.39 -14.74
C SER A 327 -26.91 13.81 -14.47
N SER A 328 -27.83 13.99 -13.52
CA SER A 328 -28.27 15.32 -13.06
C SER A 328 -27.23 16.05 -12.20
N ILE A 329 -26.20 15.35 -11.71
CA ILE A 329 -25.13 15.93 -10.90
C ILE A 329 -24.14 16.64 -11.84
N PRO A 330 -23.89 17.96 -11.69
CA PRO A 330 -23.14 18.75 -12.67
C PRO A 330 -21.74 18.25 -13.00
N GLU A 331 -21.03 17.69 -12.01
CA GLU A 331 -19.68 17.17 -12.17
C GLU A 331 -19.66 15.86 -12.97
N VAL A 332 -20.79 15.15 -13.11
CA VAL A 332 -20.87 13.87 -13.83
C VAL A 332 -20.80 14.12 -15.33
N VAL A 333 -19.63 13.87 -15.91
CA VAL A 333 -19.38 14.04 -17.36
C VAL A 333 -19.28 12.71 -18.10
N SER A 334 -19.21 11.59 -17.38
CA SER A 334 -19.00 10.26 -17.94
C SER A 334 -19.74 9.20 -17.11
N ILE A 335 -20.56 8.39 -17.78
CA ILE A 335 -21.13 7.17 -17.18
C ILE A 335 -20.83 5.99 -18.08
N MET A 336 -20.11 5.03 -17.53
CA MET A 336 -19.61 3.83 -18.21
C MET A 336 -20.31 2.58 -17.66
N ASN A 337 -20.41 1.55 -18.50
CA ASN A 337 -20.70 0.20 -18.07
C ASN A 337 -19.58 -0.74 -18.52
N ASN A 338 -18.87 -1.27 -17.54
CA ASN A 338 -17.85 -2.29 -17.74
C ASN A 338 -18.45 -3.68 -17.51
N VAL A 339 -18.46 -4.51 -18.54
CA VAL A 339 -18.95 -5.89 -18.43
C VAL A 339 -17.79 -6.78 -18.03
N ASN A 340 -17.95 -7.47 -16.90
CA ASN A 340 -17.02 -8.47 -16.41
C ASN A 340 -17.77 -9.80 -16.29
N SER A 341 -17.56 -10.69 -17.26
CA SER A 341 -18.18 -12.02 -17.29
C SER A 341 -17.48 -13.03 -16.37
N SER A 342 -16.25 -12.72 -15.91
CA SER A 342 -15.45 -13.61 -15.11
C SER A 342 -16.05 -13.90 -13.72
N VAL A 343 -15.68 -15.03 -13.14
CA VAL A 343 -16.00 -15.38 -11.74
C VAL A 343 -15.20 -14.55 -10.73
N GLY A 344 -14.18 -13.83 -11.19
CA GLY A 344 -13.36 -12.96 -10.36
C GLY A 344 -14.14 -11.75 -9.87
N ASN A 345 -13.86 -11.32 -8.64
CA ASN A 345 -14.44 -10.13 -8.03
C ASN A 345 -13.58 -8.90 -8.35
N THR A 346 -13.33 -8.65 -9.64
CA THR A 346 -12.55 -7.50 -10.11
C THR A 346 -13.48 -6.41 -10.65
N SER A 347 -13.15 -5.15 -10.35
CA SER A 347 -13.82 -3.95 -10.84
C SER A 347 -13.44 -3.57 -12.28
N VAL A 348 -12.58 -4.37 -12.92
CA VAL A 348 -12.14 -4.18 -14.31
C VAL A 348 -13.03 -5.01 -15.23
N GLY A 349 -13.56 -4.37 -16.28
CA GLY A 349 -14.37 -5.03 -17.32
C GLY A 349 -13.53 -5.52 -18.49
N GLU A 350 -14.02 -6.57 -19.14
CA GLU A 350 -13.49 -7.09 -20.41
C GLU A 350 -13.96 -6.24 -21.60
N GLN A 351 -15.10 -5.56 -21.44
CA GLN A 351 -15.72 -4.68 -22.44
C GLN A 351 -16.20 -3.40 -21.74
N GLU A 352 -16.03 -2.25 -22.40
CA GLU A 352 -16.42 -0.93 -21.89
C GLU A 352 -17.47 -0.31 -22.81
N TYR A 353 -18.56 0.21 -22.24
CA TYR A 353 -19.65 0.86 -22.96
C TYR A 353 -19.95 2.22 -22.34
N THR A 354 -20.03 3.27 -23.16
CA THR A 354 -20.46 4.60 -22.72
C THR A 354 -21.97 4.67 -22.67
N LEU A 355 -22.52 4.92 -21.48
CA LEU A 355 -23.95 5.11 -21.26
C LEU A 355 -24.36 6.59 -21.31
N TYR A 356 -23.44 7.49 -20.94
CA TYR A 356 -23.67 8.93 -20.95
C TYR A 356 -22.35 9.70 -21.06
N GLY A 357 -22.37 10.81 -21.82
CA GLY A 357 -21.27 11.77 -21.87
C GLY A 357 -19.99 11.23 -22.52
N LYS A 358 -18.86 11.48 -21.88
CA LYS A 358 -17.51 11.17 -22.39
C LYS A 358 -17.09 9.72 -22.06
N GLU A 359 -16.20 9.14 -22.87
CA GLU A 359 -15.52 7.86 -22.60
C GLU A 359 -14.42 7.97 -21.52
N THR A 360 -13.88 9.17 -21.34
CA THR A 360 -12.75 9.47 -20.45
C THR A 360 -13.01 10.75 -19.66
N ILE A 361 -12.29 10.91 -18.55
CA ILE A 361 -12.19 12.17 -17.81
C ILE A 361 -10.78 12.71 -17.90
N ALA A 362 -10.62 14.01 -17.69
CA ALA A 362 -9.33 14.69 -17.67
C ALA A 362 -8.81 14.89 -16.23
N GLU A 363 -7.52 14.62 -16.04
CA GLU A 363 -6.75 15.04 -14.86
C GLU A 363 -5.61 15.94 -15.33
N VAL A 364 -5.38 17.06 -14.64
CA VAL A 364 -4.25 17.94 -14.92
C VAL A 364 -3.22 17.77 -13.81
N LEU A 365 -2.01 17.38 -14.21
CA LEU A 365 -0.90 17.12 -13.31
C LEU A 365 0.41 17.67 -13.91
N ARG A 366 1.20 18.41 -13.13
CA ARG A 366 2.47 19.07 -13.55
C ARG A 366 2.33 19.88 -14.85
N GLY A 367 1.17 20.53 -15.04
CA GLY A 367 0.88 21.31 -16.25
C GLY A 367 0.72 20.46 -17.52
N LEU A 368 0.38 19.17 -17.36
CA LEU A 368 0.02 18.24 -18.42
C LEU A 368 -1.41 17.72 -18.19
N THR A 369 -2.14 17.50 -19.28
CA THR A 369 -3.48 16.92 -19.24
C THR A 369 -3.42 15.43 -19.56
N PHE A 370 -3.97 14.60 -18.68
CA PHE A 370 -4.06 13.15 -18.85
C PHE A 370 -5.52 12.76 -19.03
N GLN A 371 -5.83 12.05 -20.10
CA GLN A 371 -7.11 11.38 -20.25
C GLN A 371 -7.07 10.04 -19.52
N ILE A 372 -8.13 9.80 -18.77
CA ILE A 372 -8.25 8.65 -17.88
C ILE A 372 -9.50 7.87 -18.25
N SER A 373 -9.30 6.62 -18.68
CA SER A 373 -10.36 5.64 -18.96
C SER A 373 -10.80 4.90 -17.68
N ALA A 374 -11.95 4.22 -17.71
CA ALA A 374 -12.49 3.53 -16.54
C ALA A 374 -11.56 2.42 -16.02
N ASN A 375 -10.94 1.65 -16.92
CA ASN A 375 -10.05 0.54 -16.58
C ASN A 375 -8.58 0.95 -16.33
N SER A 376 -8.14 2.13 -16.79
CA SER A 376 -6.74 2.58 -16.61
C SER A 376 -6.35 2.73 -15.14
N PHE A 377 -5.07 2.50 -14.84
CA PHE A 377 -4.48 2.90 -13.57
C PHE A 377 -4.09 4.38 -13.62
N PHE A 378 -4.30 5.08 -12.51
CA PHE A 378 -3.83 6.44 -12.28
C PHE A 378 -3.59 6.62 -10.78
N GLN A 379 -2.70 7.54 -10.39
CA GLN A 379 -2.41 7.78 -8.98
C GLN A 379 -3.67 8.24 -8.26
N THR A 380 -3.98 7.63 -7.10
CA THR A 380 -5.29 7.85 -6.46
C THR A 380 -5.41 9.11 -5.61
N ASN A 381 -4.32 9.86 -5.44
CA ASN A 381 -4.26 11.12 -4.73
C ASN A 381 -3.55 12.15 -5.63
N THR A 382 -4.32 12.95 -6.37
CA THR A 382 -3.79 13.88 -7.38
C THR A 382 -2.84 14.90 -6.76
N HIS A 383 -3.21 15.50 -5.62
CA HIS A 383 -2.40 16.53 -4.97
C HIS A 383 -1.08 15.98 -4.43
N GLN A 384 -1.07 14.77 -3.88
CA GLN A 384 0.18 14.16 -3.45
C GLN A 384 0.99 13.58 -4.62
N ALA A 385 0.34 13.22 -5.74
CA ALA A 385 1.03 12.80 -6.95
C ALA A 385 1.85 13.96 -7.57
N GLU A 386 1.35 15.20 -7.51
CA GLU A 386 2.12 16.41 -7.86
C GLU A 386 3.45 16.46 -7.10
N VAL A 387 3.38 16.26 -5.77
CA VAL A 387 4.54 16.29 -4.88
C VAL A 387 5.47 15.12 -5.19
N LEU A 388 4.94 13.91 -5.33
CA LEU A 388 5.71 12.73 -5.69
C LEU A 388 6.47 12.92 -7.01
N TYR A 389 5.80 13.47 -8.03
CA TYR A 389 6.40 13.64 -9.35
C TYR A 389 7.40 14.78 -9.38
N LYS A 390 7.18 15.83 -8.58
CA LYS A 390 8.21 16.85 -8.34
C LYS A 390 9.47 16.25 -7.71
N LEU A 391 9.33 15.38 -6.71
CA LEU A 391 10.48 14.68 -6.11
C LEU A 391 11.21 13.78 -7.11
N ILE A 392 10.46 13.10 -8.00
CA ILE A 392 11.05 12.30 -9.09
C ILE A 392 11.81 13.20 -10.06
N GLU A 393 11.24 14.35 -10.46
CA GLU A 393 11.89 15.34 -11.33
C GLU A 393 13.18 15.90 -10.69
N GLU A 394 13.14 16.23 -9.41
CA GLU A 394 14.30 16.68 -8.63
C GLU A 394 15.38 15.59 -8.53
N CYS A 395 15.00 14.34 -8.25
CA CYS A 395 15.92 13.20 -8.24
C CYS A 395 16.50 12.90 -9.63
N ALA A 396 15.70 13.06 -10.70
CA ALA A 396 16.16 12.91 -12.07
C ALA A 396 17.25 13.92 -12.40
N GLY A 397 17.10 15.17 -11.95
CA GLY A 397 18.14 16.19 -12.09
C GLY A 397 18.59 16.37 -13.55
N LEU A 398 17.64 16.29 -14.48
CA LEU A 398 17.88 16.48 -15.92
C LEU A 398 18.55 17.84 -16.15
N LYS A 399 19.60 17.86 -16.97
CA LYS A 399 20.34 19.08 -17.35
C LYS A 399 19.44 20.11 -18.03
N GLY A 400 18.40 19.64 -18.72
CA GLY A 400 17.45 20.48 -19.44
C GLY A 400 17.96 21.02 -20.78
N ASP A 401 19.11 20.54 -21.26
CA ASP A 401 19.66 20.84 -22.58
C ASP A 401 19.16 19.88 -23.69
N GLY A 402 18.25 18.97 -23.35
CA GLY A 402 17.70 17.97 -24.29
C GLY A 402 18.72 16.92 -24.74
N SER A 403 19.80 16.68 -23.98
CA SER A 403 20.82 15.69 -24.33
C SER A 403 20.56 14.29 -23.77
N GLU A 404 19.78 14.19 -22.68
CA GLU A 404 19.67 12.98 -21.86
C GLU A 404 18.46 12.10 -22.23
N VAL A 405 18.66 10.77 -22.24
CA VAL A 405 17.62 9.78 -22.53
C VAL A 405 17.07 9.20 -21.23
N VAL A 406 15.74 9.16 -21.11
CA VAL A 406 15.02 8.59 -19.97
C VAL A 406 14.38 7.27 -20.36
N LEU A 407 14.56 6.24 -19.52
CA LEU A 407 13.85 4.97 -19.60
C LEU A 407 12.85 4.87 -18.43
N ASP A 408 11.56 4.93 -18.74
CA ASP A 408 10.46 4.82 -17.78
C ASP A 408 9.89 3.39 -17.77
N LEU A 409 10.22 2.63 -16.73
CA LEU A 409 9.78 1.24 -16.56
C LEU A 409 8.54 1.18 -15.69
N PHE A 410 7.56 0.37 -16.10
CA PHE A 410 6.22 0.34 -15.52
C PHE A 410 5.48 1.68 -15.71
N CYS A 411 5.63 2.26 -16.91
CA CYS A 411 5.23 3.64 -17.17
C CYS A 411 3.70 3.87 -17.11
N GLY A 412 2.89 2.82 -17.07
CA GLY A 412 1.43 2.93 -17.04
C GLY A 412 0.91 3.77 -18.23
N THR A 413 0.17 4.83 -17.94
CA THR A 413 -0.36 5.77 -18.94
C THR A 413 0.63 6.90 -19.29
N GLY A 414 1.92 6.70 -19.00
CA GLY A 414 3.01 7.61 -19.32
C GLY A 414 3.15 8.80 -18.36
N THR A 415 2.53 8.74 -17.18
CA THR A 415 2.39 9.92 -16.31
C THR A 415 3.73 10.48 -15.84
N ILE A 416 4.67 9.63 -15.43
CA ILE A 416 5.99 10.09 -14.98
C ILE A 416 6.84 10.51 -16.18
N GLY A 417 7.04 9.61 -17.15
CA GLY A 417 7.86 9.88 -18.33
C GLY A 417 7.46 11.16 -19.08
N LEU A 418 6.16 11.41 -19.29
CA LEU A 418 5.69 12.62 -19.98
C LEU A 418 6.01 13.91 -19.23
N THR A 419 6.01 13.90 -17.89
CA THR A 419 6.42 15.09 -17.11
C THR A 419 7.88 15.47 -17.31
N LEU A 420 8.73 14.49 -17.63
CA LEU A 420 10.16 14.70 -17.88
C LEU A 420 10.49 14.95 -19.36
N ALA A 421 9.57 14.59 -20.27
CA ALA A 421 9.80 14.65 -21.71
C ALA A 421 10.19 16.04 -22.21
N ARG A 422 9.66 17.12 -21.60
CA ARG A 422 9.99 18.51 -21.98
C ARG A 422 11.48 18.86 -21.81
N ARG A 423 12.21 18.15 -20.94
CA ARG A 423 13.64 18.42 -20.64
C ARG A 423 14.57 17.32 -21.13
N ALA A 424 14.03 16.16 -21.49
CA ALA A 424 14.77 15.02 -21.98
C ALA A 424 14.96 15.10 -23.50
N LYS A 425 16.00 14.42 -24.01
CA LYS A 425 16.15 14.13 -25.43
C LYS A 425 14.99 13.28 -25.93
N HIS A 426 14.75 12.17 -25.24
CA HIS A 426 13.70 11.21 -25.56
C HIS A 426 13.33 10.39 -24.33
N VAL A 427 12.07 10.01 -24.24
CA VAL A 427 11.54 9.13 -23.18
C VAL A 427 11.10 7.80 -23.80
N TYR A 428 11.62 6.69 -23.28
CA TYR A 428 11.18 5.34 -23.64
C TYR A 428 10.39 4.74 -22.48
N GLY A 429 9.11 4.44 -22.69
CA GLY A 429 8.22 3.88 -21.68
C GLY A 429 7.89 2.40 -21.94
N TYR A 430 7.92 1.57 -20.89
CA TYR A 430 7.51 0.16 -20.95
C TYR A 430 6.38 -0.16 -19.97
N GLU A 431 5.33 -0.79 -20.49
CA GLU A 431 4.17 -1.22 -19.71
C GLU A 431 3.62 -2.55 -20.26
N VAL A 432 3.13 -3.43 -19.39
CA VAL A 432 2.60 -4.75 -19.80
C VAL A 432 1.17 -4.64 -20.33
N VAL A 433 0.39 -3.67 -19.84
CA VAL A 433 -1.01 -3.44 -20.21
C VAL A 433 -1.11 -2.61 -21.49
N GLN A 434 -1.60 -3.23 -22.57
CA GLN A 434 -1.75 -2.56 -23.87
C GLN A 434 -2.64 -1.32 -23.83
N GLN A 435 -3.73 -1.35 -23.05
CA GLN A 435 -4.62 -0.20 -22.91
C GLN A 435 -3.91 1.02 -22.29
N ALA A 436 -3.02 0.78 -21.33
CA ALA A 436 -2.24 1.85 -20.71
C ALA A 436 -1.24 2.46 -21.70
N ILE A 437 -0.63 1.66 -22.58
CA ILE A 437 0.20 2.15 -23.70
C ILE A 437 -0.62 3.00 -24.67
N THR A 438 -1.84 2.57 -25.03
CA THR A 438 -2.73 3.36 -25.89
C THR A 438 -3.08 4.71 -25.23
N ASP A 439 -3.38 4.71 -23.94
CA ASP A 439 -3.65 5.93 -23.17
C ASP A 439 -2.39 6.81 -23.09
N ALA A 440 -1.19 6.23 -22.94
CA ALA A 440 0.08 6.96 -22.93
C ALA A 440 0.36 7.69 -24.26
N HIS A 441 0.10 7.04 -25.40
CA HIS A 441 0.21 7.68 -26.72
C HIS A 441 -0.78 8.85 -26.87
N LYS A 442 -2.04 8.67 -26.44
CA LYS A 442 -3.04 9.75 -26.45
C LYS A 442 -2.61 10.92 -25.54
N ASN A 443 -2.10 10.62 -24.36
CA ASN A 443 -1.60 11.63 -23.42
C ASN A 443 -0.42 12.39 -24.01
N ALA A 444 0.52 11.72 -24.68
CA ALA A 444 1.61 12.39 -25.39
C ALA A 444 1.08 13.35 -26.46
N GLN A 445 0.13 12.87 -27.28
CA GLN A 445 -0.47 13.67 -28.36
C GLN A 445 -1.22 14.90 -27.83
N ILE A 446 -2.04 14.75 -26.80
CA ILE A 446 -2.83 15.86 -26.20
C ILE A 446 -1.92 16.94 -25.62
N ASN A 447 -0.75 16.55 -25.10
CA ASN A 447 0.23 17.47 -24.55
C ASN A 447 1.25 17.98 -25.58
N GLY A 448 1.13 17.58 -26.86
CA GLY A 448 2.08 17.96 -27.91
C GLY A 448 3.51 17.44 -27.66
N ILE A 449 3.64 16.27 -27.01
CA ILE A 449 4.92 15.64 -26.71
C ILE A 449 5.23 14.62 -27.80
N GLU A 450 6.23 14.92 -28.62
CA GLU A 450 6.63 14.08 -29.76
C GLU A 450 7.86 13.20 -29.47
N ASN A 451 8.61 13.51 -28.41
CA ASN A 451 9.85 12.82 -28.01
C ASN A 451 9.61 11.73 -26.95
N ALA A 452 8.52 11.00 -27.07
CA ALA A 452 8.20 9.86 -26.21
C ALA A 452 7.80 8.63 -27.04
N THR A 453 8.26 7.45 -26.64
CA THR A 453 7.93 6.18 -27.28
C THR A 453 7.50 5.16 -26.23
N PHE A 454 6.27 4.66 -26.35
CA PHE A 454 5.68 3.69 -25.43
C PHE A 454 5.57 2.31 -26.07
N ILE A 455 6.09 1.30 -25.37
CA ILE A 455 6.25 -0.06 -25.87
C ILE A 455 5.59 -1.04 -24.91
N GLN A 456 4.78 -1.96 -25.44
CA GLN A 456 4.23 -3.03 -24.64
C GLN A 456 5.33 -4.06 -24.30
N GLY A 457 5.52 -4.38 -23.01
CA GLY A 457 6.50 -5.37 -22.58
C GLY A 457 6.30 -5.87 -21.15
N ASP A 458 6.50 -7.19 -20.96
CA ASP A 458 6.47 -7.81 -19.63
C ASP A 458 7.88 -7.78 -19.00
N LEU A 459 8.09 -6.83 -18.08
CA LEU A 459 9.36 -6.65 -17.39
C LEU A 459 9.75 -7.84 -16.48
N ASN A 460 8.84 -8.79 -16.21
CA ASN A 460 9.17 -10.05 -15.54
C ASN A 460 9.75 -11.11 -16.49
N LYS A 461 9.56 -10.94 -17.80
CA LYS A 461 9.96 -11.87 -18.85
C LYS A 461 11.01 -11.29 -19.79
N ILE A 462 11.78 -10.30 -19.35
CA ILE A 462 12.87 -9.74 -20.17
C ILE A 462 13.83 -10.84 -20.65
N GLY A 463 14.12 -10.79 -21.95
CA GLY A 463 15.07 -11.64 -22.67
C GLY A 463 16.44 -10.95 -22.83
N GLU A 464 17.33 -11.58 -23.60
CA GLU A 464 18.65 -11.03 -23.92
C GLU A 464 18.59 -9.84 -24.90
N ASP A 465 17.52 -9.77 -25.68
CA ASP A 465 17.23 -8.73 -26.68
C ASP A 465 16.59 -7.47 -26.07
N PHE A 466 16.13 -7.52 -24.82
CA PHE A 466 15.53 -6.36 -24.14
C PHE A 466 16.56 -5.25 -23.98
N GLY A 467 16.24 -4.06 -24.50
CA GLY A 467 17.15 -2.90 -24.53
C GLY A 467 17.89 -2.69 -25.85
N SER A 468 17.68 -3.54 -26.86
CA SER A 468 18.25 -3.34 -28.20
C SER A 468 17.56 -2.24 -29.03
N ASN A 469 16.37 -1.82 -28.63
CA ASN A 469 15.49 -0.90 -29.35
C ASN A 469 15.49 0.53 -28.79
N PHE A 470 16.35 0.84 -27.82
CA PHE A 470 16.57 2.19 -27.33
C PHE A 470 18.07 2.44 -27.07
N PRO A 471 18.56 3.68 -27.21
CA PRO A 471 19.92 4.02 -26.85
C PRO A 471 20.13 3.87 -25.34
N LYS A 472 21.38 3.69 -24.91
CA LYS A 472 21.72 3.59 -23.48
C LYS A 472 21.13 4.81 -22.72
N PRO A 473 20.25 4.61 -21.72
CA PRO A 473 19.62 5.70 -21.01
C PRO A 473 20.56 6.30 -19.96
N ASP A 474 20.47 7.61 -19.80
CA ASP A 474 21.17 8.37 -18.76
C ASP A 474 20.45 8.24 -17.41
N ILE A 475 19.12 8.10 -17.46
CA ILE A 475 18.25 7.99 -16.29
C ILE A 475 17.26 6.85 -16.50
N VAL A 476 17.13 5.97 -15.50
CA VAL A 476 16.06 4.98 -15.43
C VAL A 476 15.10 5.33 -14.31
N ILE A 477 13.80 5.25 -14.60
CA ILE A 477 12.73 5.31 -13.61
C ILE A 477 12.13 3.92 -13.51
N SER A 478 11.90 3.45 -12.29
CA SER A 478 11.20 2.19 -12.06
C SER A 478 10.15 2.38 -10.97
N ASP A 479 8.88 2.17 -11.32
CA ASP A 479 7.74 2.17 -10.38
C ASP A 479 7.02 0.81 -10.39
N PRO A 480 7.66 -0.27 -9.91
CA PRO A 480 7.09 -1.61 -9.93
C PRO A 480 5.89 -1.75 -8.99
N ASN A 481 5.09 -2.79 -9.25
CA ASN A 481 4.01 -3.20 -8.36
C ASN A 481 4.50 -3.70 -6.98
N ARG A 482 3.56 -3.96 -6.07
CA ARG A 482 3.83 -4.32 -4.64
C ARG A 482 4.87 -5.45 -4.39
N PRO A 483 5.00 -6.50 -5.23
CA PRO A 483 6.09 -7.48 -5.13
C PRO A 483 7.52 -6.93 -5.30
N GLY A 484 7.68 -5.72 -5.82
CA GLY A 484 8.97 -5.13 -6.22
C GLY A 484 9.48 -5.66 -7.54
N MET A 485 10.76 -5.41 -7.83
CA MET A 485 11.37 -5.81 -9.10
C MET A 485 11.65 -7.31 -9.14
N HIS A 486 11.33 -7.95 -10.27
CA HIS A 486 11.75 -9.32 -10.49
C HIS A 486 13.27 -9.41 -10.67
N MET A 487 13.89 -10.51 -10.24
CA MET A 487 15.35 -10.70 -10.28
C MET A 487 15.94 -10.55 -11.69
N LYS A 488 15.17 -10.85 -12.74
CA LYS A 488 15.61 -10.59 -14.12
C LYS A 488 15.82 -9.10 -14.36
N LEU A 489 14.87 -8.26 -13.97
CA LEU A 489 14.97 -6.81 -14.10
C LEU A 489 16.16 -6.25 -13.31
N ILE A 490 16.35 -6.70 -12.07
CA ILE A 490 17.54 -6.31 -11.27
C ILE A 490 18.84 -6.62 -12.02
N LYS A 491 18.98 -7.83 -12.60
CA LYS A 491 20.16 -8.18 -13.41
C LYS A 491 20.32 -7.29 -14.62
N PHE A 492 19.23 -6.96 -15.30
CA PHE A 492 19.25 -6.04 -16.44
C PHE A 492 19.75 -4.65 -16.03
N LEU A 493 19.24 -4.07 -14.95
CA LEU A 493 19.67 -2.75 -14.46
C LEU A 493 21.15 -2.71 -14.06
N LEU A 494 21.65 -3.79 -13.44
CA LEU A 494 23.07 -3.94 -13.08
C LEU A 494 23.99 -4.10 -14.30
N ASN A 495 23.49 -4.69 -15.39
CA ASN A 495 24.22 -4.81 -16.65
C ASN A 495 24.14 -3.52 -17.49
N LEU A 496 22.98 -2.87 -17.50
CA LEU A 496 22.72 -1.64 -18.21
C LEU A 496 23.66 -0.51 -17.73
N LYS A 497 23.93 -0.49 -16.41
CA LYS A 497 24.79 0.52 -15.76
C LYS A 497 24.43 1.93 -16.23
N SER A 498 23.15 2.26 -16.13
CA SER A 498 22.69 3.63 -16.35
C SER A 498 23.29 4.50 -15.25
N PRO A 499 23.75 5.73 -15.54
CA PRO A 499 24.34 6.62 -14.53
C PRO A 499 23.45 6.83 -13.30
N ARG A 500 22.12 6.86 -13.50
CA ARG A 500 21.15 7.21 -12.45
C ARG A 500 19.90 6.33 -12.52
N ILE A 501 19.44 5.86 -11.36
CA ILE A 501 18.17 5.16 -11.21
C ILE A 501 17.32 5.87 -10.16
N ILE A 502 16.07 6.16 -10.51
CA ILE A 502 15.03 6.60 -9.60
C ILE A 502 14.08 5.42 -9.39
N TYR A 503 14.03 4.92 -8.16
CA TYR A 503 13.15 3.83 -7.79
C TYR A 503 11.99 4.36 -6.93
N VAL A 504 10.78 4.28 -7.46
CA VAL A 504 9.52 4.60 -6.77
C VAL A 504 8.90 3.30 -6.27
N SER A 505 8.45 3.25 -5.02
CA SER A 505 7.91 2.01 -4.45
C SER A 505 6.80 2.21 -3.43
N CYS A 506 5.67 1.53 -3.66
CA CYS A 506 4.52 1.49 -2.77
C CYS A 506 4.61 0.48 -1.61
N ASN A 507 5.77 -0.18 -1.49
CA ASN A 507 6.03 -1.20 -0.48
C ASN A 507 7.48 -1.09 0.03
N PRO A 508 7.70 -0.48 1.20
CA PRO A 508 9.05 -0.23 1.71
C PRO A 508 9.84 -1.52 1.98
N ALA A 509 9.16 -2.65 2.24
CA ALA A 509 9.85 -3.91 2.52
C ALA A 509 10.48 -4.52 1.25
N THR A 510 9.77 -4.49 0.12
CA THR A 510 10.34 -4.93 -1.16
C THR A 510 11.29 -3.89 -1.73
N CYS A 511 11.04 -2.60 -1.48
CA CYS A 511 11.97 -1.52 -1.79
C CYS A 511 13.34 -1.78 -1.15
N ALA A 512 13.39 -1.98 0.17
CA ALA A 512 14.63 -2.26 0.90
C ALA A 512 15.38 -3.49 0.36
N ARG A 513 14.66 -4.58 0.07
CA ARG A 513 15.25 -5.78 -0.57
C ARG A 513 15.89 -5.46 -1.92
N ASP A 514 15.18 -4.72 -2.78
CA ASP A 514 15.66 -4.44 -4.12
C ASP A 514 16.85 -3.46 -4.10
N LEU A 515 16.86 -2.51 -3.16
CA LEU A 515 18.01 -1.65 -2.89
C LEU A 515 19.23 -2.46 -2.43
N ASP A 516 19.06 -3.46 -1.55
CA ASP A 516 20.14 -4.39 -1.17
C ASP A 516 20.73 -5.07 -2.41
N TYR A 517 19.87 -5.53 -3.33
CA TYR A 517 20.33 -6.20 -4.54
C TYR A 517 21.05 -5.28 -5.52
N LEU A 518 20.60 -4.04 -5.69
CA LEU A 518 21.22 -3.07 -6.61
C LEU A 518 22.56 -2.55 -6.07
N CYS A 519 22.64 -2.33 -4.75
CA CYS A 519 23.82 -1.75 -4.11
C CYS A 519 24.86 -2.79 -3.70
N HIS A 520 24.45 -3.86 -3.01
CA HIS A 520 25.36 -4.86 -2.45
C HIS A 520 25.45 -6.12 -3.30
N GLY A 521 24.45 -6.39 -4.14
CA GLY A 521 24.39 -7.58 -4.98
C GLY A 521 23.73 -8.78 -4.30
N VAL A 522 23.82 -9.94 -4.96
CA VAL A 522 23.27 -11.21 -4.49
C VAL A 522 24.33 -12.29 -4.61
N GLU A 523 25.08 -12.50 -3.54
CA GLU A 523 26.21 -13.43 -3.47
C GLU A 523 25.84 -14.85 -3.92
N GLU A 524 24.71 -15.37 -3.44
CA GLU A 524 24.19 -16.70 -3.79
C GLU A 524 23.91 -16.89 -5.29
N LYS A 525 23.77 -15.79 -6.04
CA LYS A 525 23.53 -15.79 -7.49
C LYS A 525 24.73 -15.27 -8.28
N ASN A 526 25.86 -15.02 -7.63
CA ASN A 526 27.05 -14.39 -8.19
C ASN A 526 26.74 -13.06 -8.91
N ILE A 527 25.84 -12.26 -8.32
CA ILE A 527 25.47 -10.94 -8.83
C ILE A 527 26.17 -9.91 -7.96
N LYS A 528 26.93 -9.00 -8.57
CA LYS A 528 27.55 -7.87 -7.86
C LYS A 528 26.68 -6.63 -8.01
N GLY A 529 26.45 -5.91 -6.92
CA GLY A 529 25.88 -4.57 -6.96
C GLY A 529 26.86 -3.57 -7.58
N CYS A 530 26.36 -2.50 -8.16
CA CYS A 530 27.18 -1.44 -8.77
C CYS A 530 26.62 -0.03 -8.57
N TYR A 531 25.62 0.12 -7.72
CA TYR A 531 25.01 1.42 -7.42
C TYR A 531 25.26 1.84 -5.97
N LYS A 532 25.31 3.14 -5.75
CA LYS A 532 25.28 3.76 -4.43
C LYS A 532 23.90 4.36 -4.19
N LEU A 533 23.35 4.10 -3.00
CA LEU A 533 22.12 4.74 -2.55
C LEU A 533 22.44 6.17 -2.10
N MET A 534 21.79 7.16 -2.73
CA MET A 534 22.04 8.58 -2.50
C MET A 534 20.95 9.24 -1.66
N SER A 535 19.68 8.83 -1.83
CA SER A 535 18.61 9.24 -0.93
C SER A 535 17.43 8.26 -0.93
N VAL A 536 16.68 8.22 0.18
CA VAL A 536 15.38 7.59 0.32
C VAL A 536 14.42 8.62 0.91
N GLN A 537 13.36 8.95 0.19
CA GLN A 537 12.34 9.92 0.57
C GLN A 537 10.99 9.20 0.73
N PRO A 538 10.54 8.90 1.96
CA PRO A 538 9.18 8.46 2.20
C PRO A 538 8.19 9.58 1.85
N VAL A 539 7.04 9.22 1.30
CA VAL A 539 5.94 10.13 0.95
C VAL A 539 4.64 9.52 1.44
N ASP A 540 3.87 10.29 2.20
CA ASP A 540 2.53 9.87 2.60
C ASP A 540 1.51 10.09 1.48
N MET A 541 1.45 9.18 0.49
CA MET A 541 0.41 9.22 -0.53
C MET A 541 -1.01 8.99 0.01
N PHE A 542 -1.13 8.31 1.14
CA PHE A 542 -2.41 7.78 1.62
C PHE A 542 -2.57 7.98 3.13
N PRO A 543 -2.90 9.21 3.56
CA PRO A 543 -3.25 9.52 4.94
C PRO A 543 -4.26 8.52 5.52
N HIS A 544 -4.15 8.22 6.81
CA HIS A 544 -5.02 7.29 7.56
C HIS A 544 -4.93 5.81 7.16
N THR A 545 -4.14 5.49 6.14
CA THR A 545 -3.84 4.12 5.72
C THR A 545 -2.40 3.74 6.13
N PRO A 546 -2.07 2.44 6.16
CA PRO A 546 -0.71 2.00 6.47
C PRO A 546 0.22 2.00 5.24
N HIS A 547 -0.19 2.58 4.12
CA HIS A 547 0.61 2.61 2.91
C HIS A 547 1.63 3.75 2.94
N ILE A 548 2.79 3.49 2.36
CA ILE A 548 3.93 4.40 2.27
C ILE A 548 4.48 4.26 0.85
N GLU A 549 4.65 5.38 0.16
CA GLU A 549 5.47 5.43 -1.06
C GLU A 549 6.89 5.86 -0.68
N CYS A 550 7.88 5.35 -1.39
CA CYS A 550 9.27 5.80 -1.27
C CYS A 550 9.81 6.21 -2.64
N VAL A 551 10.49 7.36 -2.72
CA VAL A 551 11.32 7.75 -3.88
C VAL A 551 12.78 7.57 -3.48
N CYS A 552 13.49 6.70 -4.18
CA CYS A 552 14.90 6.40 -3.93
C CYS A 552 15.75 6.84 -5.11
N LEU A 553 16.87 7.50 -4.82
CA LEU A 553 17.87 7.88 -5.83
C LEU A 553 19.09 6.99 -5.69
N LEU A 554 19.47 6.33 -6.78
CA LEU A 554 20.71 5.58 -6.89
C LEU A 554 21.58 6.16 -8.00
N GLU A 555 22.89 6.18 -7.77
CA GLU A 555 23.89 6.56 -8.76
C GLU A 555 24.89 5.43 -8.98
N LEU A 556 25.37 5.30 -10.20
CA LEU A 556 26.39 4.29 -10.53
C LEU A 556 27.69 4.59 -9.77
N SER A 557 28.22 3.58 -9.09
CA SER A 557 29.44 3.68 -8.26
C SER A 557 30.74 3.77 -9.06
#